data_AF-A0A0R1E371-F1
#
_entry.id   AF-A0A0R1E371-F1
#
_cell.length_a   1.000
_cell.length_b   1.000
_cell.length_c   1.000
_cell.angle_alpha   90.00
_cell.angle_beta   90.00
_cell.angle_gamma   90.00
#
_symmetry.space_group_name_H-M   'P 1'
#
loop_
_entity.id
_entity.type
_entity.pdbx_description
1 polymer ?
#
loop_
_entity_poly.entity_id
_entity_poly.type
_entity_poly.pdbx_seq_one_letter_code
_entity_poly.pdbx_strand_id
1 'polypeptide(L)'
;MKTFVQSIRTFNVFGWAPKSQGLESENLHVLIFKKLNETECYINHSSNQICAGAPDGNTTGVYYGNPLTKSFMISGNNTKFKREVQLGIASYRNHKTIVFTDVTSHLDWIATNVNRLNLEDTTPSAPQEPESPSGNVSSKSVSKPDLWLYKECGGDTITSHQMALVLGINFKANGVFITENFIITIARGMPENVNVIPLGINNTSTMYHPVAVESVFKHPQYSGDNNNDIALLKVKLPEAMRNYFTEGIKPICMLLKKSHQLSAESSPPFARFVPEQHGNTILTTEHSVELISPEECAKQIHGTIEQNQLCVAHSTGIINPNELNGEVLGKMLMYSAKKWVALFGILSYSTSNVHVYTNVMRHTDWIAQTVASNL
;
A
#
# COMPACT_ATOMS: atom_id res chain seq x y z
N MET A 1 8.13 29.03 -4.89
CA MET A 1 7.20 28.28 -4.01
C MET A 1 6.67 29.14 -2.85
N LYS A 2 7.53 29.85 -2.10
CA LYS A 2 7.13 30.74 -0.98
C LYS A 2 6.05 31.78 -1.34
N THR A 3 6.16 32.43 -2.50
CA THR A 3 5.14 33.37 -3.02
C THR A 3 3.77 32.73 -3.25
N PHE A 4 3.73 31.48 -3.71
CA PHE A 4 2.49 30.74 -3.88
C PHE A 4 1.87 30.38 -2.52
N VAL A 5 2.67 29.95 -1.55
CA VAL A 5 2.24 29.63 -0.18
C VAL A 5 1.66 30.86 0.53
N GLN A 6 2.20 32.05 0.26
CA GLN A 6 1.67 33.30 0.80
C GLN A 6 0.22 33.57 0.37
N SER A 7 -0.18 33.12 -0.83
CA SER A 7 -1.54 33.29 -1.37
C SER A 7 -2.59 32.36 -0.77
N ILE A 8 -2.17 31.32 -0.04
CA ILE A 8 -3.08 30.33 0.54
C ILE A 8 -3.83 30.95 1.73
N ARG A 9 -5.16 30.82 1.70
CA ARG A 9 -6.06 31.38 2.73
C ARG A 9 -6.55 30.35 3.73
N THR A 10 -6.60 29.09 3.34
CA THR A 10 -7.13 28.00 4.18
C THR A 10 -6.20 26.80 4.15
N PHE A 11 -6.06 26.15 5.29
CA PHE A 11 -5.20 25.01 5.52
C PHE A 11 -5.98 23.89 6.21
N ASN A 12 -5.47 22.67 6.06
CA ASN A 12 -5.87 21.53 6.86
C ASN A 12 -4.88 21.40 8.03
N VAL A 13 -5.36 21.06 9.21
CA VAL A 13 -4.54 20.73 10.38
C VAL A 13 -4.95 19.36 10.88
N PHE A 14 -4.01 18.42 10.92
CA PHE A 14 -4.25 17.08 11.44
C PHE A 14 -3.98 17.06 12.94
N GLY A 15 -4.98 16.72 13.74
CA GLY A 15 -4.93 16.68 15.20
C GLY A 15 -5.69 15.49 15.78
N TRP A 16 -5.51 15.24 17.07
CA TRP A 16 -6.16 14.14 17.78
C TRP A 16 -7.41 14.64 18.51
N ALA A 17 -8.54 13.94 18.40
CA ALA A 17 -9.74 14.34 19.14
C ALA A 17 -9.59 14.03 20.64
N PRO A 18 -9.94 14.97 21.53
CA PRO A 18 -10.11 14.66 22.94
C PRO A 18 -11.31 13.75 23.14
N LYS A 19 -11.20 12.66 23.92
CA LYS A 19 -12.40 11.99 24.45
C LYS A 19 -12.93 12.77 25.65
N SER A 20 -14.22 12.60 25.95
CA SER A 20 -14.94 13.21 27.08
C SER A 20 -14.37 12.92 28.48
N GLN A 21 -13.37 12.03 28.60
CA GLN A 21 -12.74 11.63 29.86
C GLN A 21 -11.22 11.88 29.93
N GLY A 22 -10.67 12.75 29.08
CA GLY A 22 -9.26 13.18 29.20
C GLY A 22 -8.22 12.18 28.65
N LEU A 23 -8.65 11.11 27.98
CA LEU A 23 -7.80 10.23 27.18
C LEU A 23 -7.94 10.59 25.68
N GLU A 24 -6.85 10.53 24.93
CA GLU A 24 -6.84 10.86 23.50
C GLU A 24 -7.58 9.78 22.66
N SER A 25 -8.22 10.20 21.58
CA SER A 25 -8.86 9.30 20.61
C SER A 25 -7.84 8.77 19.59
N GLU A 26 -7.96 7.50 19.21
CA GLU A 26 -7.22 6.90 18.07
C GLU A 26 -7.64 7.48 16.71
N ASN A 27 -8.70 8.31 16.69
CA ASN A 27 -9.21 8.94 15.49
C ASN A 27 -8.50 10.27 15.22
N LEU A 28 -7.68 10.28 14.16
CA LEU A 28 -7.11 11.48 13.57
C LEU A 28 -8.21 12.33 12.91
N HIS A 29 -8.33 13.59 13.30
CA HIS A 29 -9.29 14.52 12.72
C HIS A 29 -8.58 15.62 11.92
N VAL A 30 -9.27 16.12 10.90
CA VAL A 30 -8.82 17.24 10.07
C VAL A 30 -9.61 18.49 10.43
N LEU A 31 -8.92 19.50 10.94
CA LEU A 31 -9.48 20.82 11.20
C LEU A 31 -9.14 21.77 10.05
N ILE A 32 -10.08 22.65 9.69
CA ILE A 32 -9.87 23.67 8.66
C ILE A 32 -9.46 24.98 9.33
N PHE A 33 -8.24 25.42 9.08
CA PHE A 33 -7.69 26.65 9.63
C PHE A 33 -7.65 27.74 8.56
N LYS A 34 -7.91 28.99 8.95
CA LYS A 34 -7.74 30.17 8.10
C LYS A 34 -6.42 30.84 8.41
N LYS A 35 -5.71 31.30 7.38
CA LYS A 35 -4.53 32.16 7.54
C LYS A 35 -4.97 33.49 8.14
N LEU A 36 -4.34 33.90 9.21
CA LEU A 36 -4.61 35.15 9.91
C LEU A 36 -3.57 36.20 9.53
N ASN A 37 -4.00 37.45 9.42
CA ASN A 37 -3.10 38.59 9.27
C ASN A 37 -2.51 39.01 10.64
N GLU A 38 -1.61 40.00 10.66
CA GLU A 38 -0.96 40.47 11.88
C GLU A 38 -1.95 40.95 12.95
N THR A 39 -3.01 41.66 12.55
CA THR A 39 -4.04 42.16 13.48
C THR A 39 -4.92 41.06 14.07
N GLU A 40 -5.17 40.00 13.30
CA GLU A 40 -5.98 38.84 13.71
C GLU A 40 -5.16 37.82 14.52
N CYS A 41 -3.85 37.75 14.29
CA CYS A 41 -2.98 36.80 14.95
C CYS A 41 -2.76 37.15 16.44
N TYR A 42 -2.89 38.44 16.80
CA TYR A 42 -2.59 39.01 18.12
C TYR A 42 -1.18 38.68 18.65
N ILE A 43 -0.29 38.22 17.77
CA ILE A 43 1.08 37.79 18.06
C ILE A 43 1.94 38.33 16.92
N ASN A 44 3.00 39.05 17.30
CA ASN A 44 4.03 39.42 16.34
C ASN A 44 4.79 38.16 15.91
N HIS A 45 4.80 37.87 14.61
CA HIS A 45 5.42 36.67 14.06
C HIS A 45 6.37 37.05 12.93
N SER A 46 7.45 36.29 12.80
CA SER A 46 8.45 36.49 11.76
C SER A 46 7.96 36.01 10.39
N SER A 47 8.67 36.41 9.33
CA SER A 47 8.40 35.98 7.96
C SER A 47 8.61 34.48 7.69
N ASN A 48 9.13 33.74 8.68
CA ASN A 48 9.30 32.29 8.68
C ASN A 48 8.22 31.59 9.51
N GLN A 49 7.13 32.27 9.81
CA GLN A 49 6.01 31.74 10.58
C GLN A 49 4.69 31.97 9.85
N ILE A 50 3.74 31.06 10.07
CA ILE A 50 2.37 31.14 9.57
C ILE A 50 1.45 31.22 10.77
N CYS A 51 0.66 32.28 10.87
CA CYS A 51 -0.40 32.35 11.86
C CYS A 51 -1.72 31.85 11.27
N ALA A 52 -2.38 30.92 11.96
CA ALA A 52 -3.66 30.39 11.52
C ALA A 52 -4.56 30.02 12.70
N GLY A 53 -5.87 30.04 12.49
CA GLY A 53 -6.87 29.68 13.50
C GLY A 53 -8.10 29.02 12.90
N ALA A 54 -8.81 28.23 13.70
CA ALA A 54 -10.09 27.65 13.31
C ALA A 54 -11.18 28.76 13.22
N PRO A 55 -12.17 28.63 12.32
CA PRO A 55 -13.24 29.63 12.17
C PRO A 55 -14.03 29.92 13.45
N ASP A 56 -14.20 28.92 14.31
CA ASP A 56 -14.87 29.01 15.62
C ASP A 56 -13.90 29.37 16.76
N GLY A 57 -12.62 29.55 16.46
CA GLY A 57 -11.55 29.78 17.44
C GLY A 57 -11.17 28.55 18.26
N ASN A 58 -11.75 27.38 17.98
CA ASN A 58 -11.44 26.15 18.71
C ASN A 58 -10.17 25.51 18.16
N THR A 59 -9.10 25.52 18.97
CA THR A 59 -7.82 24.91 18.64
C THR A 59 -7.54 23.64 19.46
N THR A 60 -8.56 23.08 20.11
CA THR A 60 -8.43 21.88 20.94
C THR A 60 -8.04 20.67 20.09
N GLY A 61 -7.14 19.82 20.59
CA GLY A 61 -6.64 18.65 19.85
C GLY A 61 -5.50 18.97 18.86
N VAL A 62 -5.08 20.24 18.77
CA VAL A 62 -3.86 20.65 18.06
C VAL A 62 -2.75 20.93 19.07
N TYR A 63 -1.70 20.13 18.99
CA TYR A 63 -0.50 20.16 19.81
C TYR A 63 0.72 20.62 19.01
N TYR A 64 1.82 20.85 19.71
CA TYR A 64 3.09 21.16 19.09
C TYR A 64 3.55 19.98 18.22
N GLY A 65 4.08 20.29 17.04
CA GLY A 65 4.47 19.29 16.04
C GLY A 65 3.38 18.93 15.03
N ASN A 66 2.09 19.26 15.28
CA ASN A 66 1.03 18.92 14.33
C ASN A 66 1.23 19.62 12.97
N PRO A 67 0.99 18.90 11.85
CA PRO A 67 1.24 19.44 10.52
C PRO A 67 0.11 20.37 10.07
N LEU A 68 0.49 21.53 9.55
CA LEU A 68 -0.36 22.42 8.76
C LEU A 68 -0.14 22.10 7.29
N THR A 69 -1.20 21.71 6.58
CA THR A 69 -1.10 21.20 5.22
C THR A 69 -2.09 21.86 4.26
N LYS A 70 -1.88 21.65 2.96
CA LYS A 70 -2.84 22.00 1.92
C LYS A 70 -2.79 20.98 0.80
N SER A 71 -3.97 20.62 0.28
CA SER A 71 -4.05 19.81 -0.94
C SER A 71 -3.84 20.66 -2.19
N PHE A 72 -2.98 20.21 -3.09
CA PHE A 72 -2.74 20.81 -4.40
C PHE A 72 -2.99 19.81 -5.52
N MET A 73 -3.53 20.29 -6.64
CA MET A 73 -3.57 19.52 -7.88
C MET A 73 -2.22 19.66 -8.58
N ILE A 74 -1.51 18.54 -8.74
CA ILE A 74 -0.25 18.46 -9.46
C ILE A 74 -0.52 17.77 -10.79
N SER A 75 0.05 18.32 -11.86
CA SER A 75 0.02 17.70 -13.19
C SER A 75 1.33 16.95 -13.42
N GLY A 76 1.26 15.70 -13.86
CA GLY A 76 2.42 14.91 -14.31
C GLY A 76 2.03 14.01 -15.47
N ASN A 77 2.87 13.89 -16.51
CA ASN A 77 2.68 13.06 -17.72
C ASN A 77 1.21 12.71 -18.05
N ASN A 78 0.41 13.74 -18.39
CA ASN A 78 -1.02 13.64 -18.77
C ASN A 78 -2.03 13.21 -17.69
N THR A 79 -1.64 13.18 -16.41
CA THR A 79 -2.53 12.93 -15.27
C THR A 79 -2.51 14.09 -14.28
N LYS A 80 -3.68 14.41 -13.71
CA LYS A 80 -3.80 15.38 -12.60
C LYS A 80 -4.12 14.61 -11.33
N PHE A 81 -3.32 14.77 -10.30
CA PHE A 81 -3.55 14.13 -9.00
C PHE A 81 -3.45 15.13 -7.86
N LYS A 82 -4.26 14.91 -6.83
CA LYS A 82 -4.29 15.73 -5.61
C LYS A 82 -3.19 15.25 -4.66
N ARG A 83 -2.34 16.17 -4.16
CA ARG A 83 -1.30 15.87 -3.18
C ARG A 83 -1.46 16.79 -1.98
N GLU A 84 -1.48 16.21 -0.79
CA GLU A 84 -1.36 16.96 0.46
C GLU A 84 0.10 17.36 0.68
N VAL A 85 0.35 18.64 0.90
CA VAL A 85 1.69 19.18 1.13
C VAL A 85 1.73 19.84 2.49
N GLN A 86 2.71 19.47 3.30
CA GLN A 86 2.97 20.12 4.58
C GLN A 86 3.64 21.47 4.36
N LEU A 87 3.04 22.50 4.94
CA LEU A 87 3.45 23.89 4.83
C LEU A 87 3.90 24.46 6.17
N GLY A 88 3.41 23.89 7.27
CA GLY A 88 3.82 24.33 8.60
C GLY A 88 3.85 23.23 9.65
N ILE A 89 4.47 23.55 10.78
CA ILE A 89 4.53 22.71 11.98
C ILE A 89 4.08 23.54 13.17
N ALA A 90 3.05 23.09 13.89
CA ALA A 90 2.50 23.79 15.04
C ALA A 90 3.61 24.02 16.07
N SER A 91 3.85 25.28 16.44
CA SER A 91 5.00 25.65 17.28
C SER A 91 4.56 26.17 18.64
N TYR A 92 3.69 27.17 18.66
CA TYR A 92 3.12 27.71 19.90
C TYR A 92 1.72 28.26 19.64
N ARG A 93 0.91 28.38 20.70
CA ARG A 93 -0.49 28.79 20.61
C ARG A 93 -0.82 29.93 21.55
N ASN A 94 -1.82 30.71 21.17
CA ASN A 94 -2.62 31.56 22.05
C ASN A 94 -4.06 31.00 22.06
N HIS A 95 -4.94 31.54 22.90
CA HIS A 95 -6.30 31.04 23.17
C HIS A 95 -7.12 30.70 21.93
N LYS A 96 -6.95 31.43 20.81
CA LYS A 96 -7.73 31.24 19.57
C LYS A 96 -6.90 31.01 18.31
N THR A 97 -5.58 31.05 18.41
CA THR A 97 -4.67 31.07 17.25
C THR A 97 -3.44 30.20 17.50
N ILE A 98 -2.92 29.60 16.43
CA ILE A 98 -1.68 28.82 16.46
C ILE A 98 -0.69 29.45 15.50
N VAL A 99 0.54 29.61 15.97
CA VAL A 99 1.69 29.96 15.14
C VAL A 99 2.40 28.67 14.73
N PHE A 100 2.56 28.52 13.43
CA PHE A 100 3.26 27.41 12.80
C PHE A 100 4.61 27.90 12.29
N THR A 101 5.64 27.08 12.43
CA THR A 101 6.90 27.27 11.69
C THR A 101 6.61 27.06 10.21
N ASP A 102 6.95 28.03 9.36
CA ASP A 102 6.81 27.91 7.90
C ASP A 102 7.86 26.96 7.34
N VAL A 103 7.49 25.71 7.10
CA VAL A 103 8.38 24.69 6.53
C VAL A 103 8.96 25.15 5.19
N THR A 104 8.22 25.97 4.45
CA THR A 104 8.64 26.44 3.12
C THR A 104 9.79 27.45 3.17
N SER A 105 10.00 28.06 4.33
CA SER A 105 11.15 28.93 4.60
C SER A 105 12.43 28.15 4.95
N HIS A 106 12.34 26.83 5.14
CA HIS A 106 13.45 25.97 5.53
C HIS A 106 13.78 24.88 4.48
N LEU A 107 13.20 24.93 3.28
CA LEU A 107 13.32 23.85 2.29
C LEU A 107 14.75 23.51 1.91
N ASP A 108 15.61 24.51 1.74
CA ASP A 108 17.01 24.29 1.34
C ASP A 108 17.79 23.57 2.44
N TRP A 109 17.56 23.96 3.70
CA TRP A 109 18.15 23.28 4.87
C TRP A 109 17.62 21.85 5.01
N ILE A 110 16.32 21.63 4.84
CA ILE A 110 15.70 20.30 4.88
C ILE A 110 16.30 19.42 3.77
N ALA A 111 16.31 19.89 2.53
CA ALA A 111 16.81 19.14 1.38
C ALA A 111 18.28 18.76 1.54
N THR A 112 19.12 19.69 2.03
CA THR A 112 20.53 19.43 2.29
C THR A 112 20.74 18.32 3.31
N ASN A 113 20.01 18.35 4.43
CA ASN A 113 20.15 17.34 5.49
C ASN A 113 19.61 15.97 5.09
N VAL A 114 18.47 15.92 4.37
CA VAL A 114 17.93 14.67 3.85
C VAL A 114 18.90 14.03 2.85
N ASN A 115 19.48 14.83 1.95
CA ASN A 115 20.44 14.33 0.97
C ASN A 115 21.73 13.83 1.63
N ARG A 116 22.21 14.48 2.70
CA ARG A 116 23.39 14.04 3.45
C ARG A 116 23.19 12.65 4.06
N LEU A 117 22.05 12.41 4.71
CA LEU A 117 21.76 11.11 5.34
C LEU A 117 21.65 9.97 4.32
N ASN A 118 21.10 10.25 3.13
CA ASN A 118 21.04 9.27 2.04
C ASN A 118 22.43 8.87 1.49
N LEU A 119 23.47 9.68 1.71
CA LEU A 119 24.84 9.38 1.28
C LEU A 119 25.61 8.59 2.34
N GLU A 120 25.26 8.71 3.62
CA GLU A 120 25.93 8.00 4.73
C GLU A 120 25.52 6.52 4.83
N ASP A 121 24.33 6.15 4.34
CA ASP A 121 23.90 4.75 4.16
C ASP A 121 24.66 4.01 3.03
N THR A 122 25.49 4.73 2.26
CA THR A 122 26.43 4.17 1.29
C THR A 122 27.86 4.24 1.85
N THR A 123 28.15 3.49 2.92
CA THR A 123 29.54 3.21 3.32
C THR A 123 29.98 1.85 2.74
N PRO A 124 30.93 1.80 1.79
CA PRO A 124 31.54 0.55 1.36
C PRO A 124 32.63 0.14 2.36
N SER A 125 32.57 -1.11 2.84
CA SER A 125 33.65 -1.74 3.57
C SER A 125 34.61 -2.45 2.61
N ALA A 126 35.91 -2.21 2.82
CA ALA A 126 37.10 -2.96 2.38
C ALA A 126 37.76 -2.61 1.00
N PRO A 127 39.11 -2.70 0.91
CA PRO A 127 39.96 -1.85 0.07
C PRO A 127 40.24 -2.37 -1.35
N GLN A 128 40.65 -1.42 -2.19
CA GLN A 128 40.93 -1.50 -3.62
C GLN A 128 42.17 -2.33 -4.02
N GLU A 129 42.09 -2.93 -5.21
CA GLU A 129 43.22 -3.17 -6.13
C GLU A 129 42.87 -2.55 -7.52
N PRO A 130 43.86 -2.24 -8.39
CA PRO A 130 44.02 -0.89 -8.94
C PRO A 130 43.34 -0.60 -10.29
N GLU A 131 43.16 0.70 -10.52
CA GLU A 131 42.52 1.39 -11.65
C GLU A 131 43.16 1.19 -13.04
N SER A 132 42.32 1.33 -14.09
CA SER A 132 42.62 2.06 -15.35
C SER A 132 41.36 2.20 -16.22
N PRO A 133 41.24 3.21 -17.13
CA PRO A 133 40.84 4.57 -16.77
C PRO A 133 39.63 5.12 -17.56
N SER A 134 38.97 6.10 -16.93
CA SER A 134 38.24 7.24 -17.48
C SER A 134 37.39 7.10 -18.76
N GLY A 135 36.07 7.22 -18.58
CA GLY A 135 35.12 7.61 -19.63
C GLY A 135 33.95 8.38 -19.01
N ASN A 136 33.90 9.69 -19.30
CA ASN A 136 32.94 10.70 -18.82
C ASN A 136 31.50 10.22 -18.57
N VAL A 137 31.08 10.20 -17.30
CA VAL A 137 29.66 10.05 -16.94
C VAL A 137 29.03 11.43 -16.86
N SER A 138 28.37 11.79 -17.97
CA SER A 138 27.30 12.78 -17.98
C SER A 138 26.34 12.50 -16.82
N SER A 139 26.10 13.53 -16.00
CA SER A 139 25.14 13.55 -14.89
C SER A 139 23.77 13.03 -15.33
N LYS A 140 23.54 11.72 -15.18
CA LYS A 140 22.22 11.12 -15.32
C LYS A 140 21.44 11.47 -14.05
N SER A 141 20.32 12.15 -14.27
CA SER A 141 19.24 12.33 -13.30
C SER A 141 19.05 11.07 -12.47
N VAL A 142 19.14 11.21 -11.14
CA VAL A 142 18.84 10.14 -10.19
C VAL A 142 17.39 9.70 -10.41
N SER A 143 17.20 8.61 -11.14
CA SER A 143 15.89 7.97 -11.30
C SER A 143 15.45 7.50 -9.93
N LYS A 144 14.25 7.91 -9.49
CA LYS A 144 13.64 7.40 -8.26
C LYS A 144 13.74 5.87 -8.24
N PRO A 145 14.11 5.24 -7.12
CA PRO A 145 14.19 3.79 -7.06
C PRO A 145 12.79 3.20 -7.33
N ASP A 146 12.68 2.34 -8.34
CA ASP A 146 11.46 1.59 -8.65
C ASP A 146 11.07 0.77 -7.39
N LEU A 147 10.01 1.20 -6.70
CA LEU A 147 9.46 0.52 -5.52
C LEU A 147 8.68 -0.73 -5.91
N TRP A 148 7.92 -0.62 -7.00
CA TRP A 148 6.97 -1.61 -7.46
C TRP A 148 7.59 -2.51 -8.53
N LEU A 149 7.25 -3.80 -8.49
CA LEU A 149 7.66 -4.76 -9.51
C LEU A 149 7.08 -4.39 -10.89
N TYR A 150 5.80 -4.00 -10.92
CA TYR A 150 5.12 -3.56 -12.14
C TYR A 150 4.69 -2.09 -12.00
N LYS A 151 5.00 -1.29 -13.02
CA LYS A 151 4.77 0.17 -12.99
C LYS A 151 3.30 0.57 -13.08
N GLU A 152 2.48 -0.27 -13.71
CA GLU A 152 1.06 -0.03 -13.95
C GLU A 152 0.15 -0.44 -12.78
N CYS A 153 0.71 -0.97 -11.69
CA CYS A 153 -0.05 -1.31 -10.50
C CYS A 153 -0.55 -0.04 -9.78
N GLY A 154 -1.59 -0.18 -8.95
CA GLY A 154 -2.05 0.92 -8.12
C GLY A 154 -3.33 0.61 -7.37
N GLY A 155 -3.86 1.62 -6.67
CA GLY A 155 -5.01 1.47 -5.78
C GLY A 155 -4.61 1.76 -4.33
N ASP A 156 -5.51 2.40 -3.59
CA ASP A 156 -5.35 2.76 -2.18
C ASP A 156 -6.25 1.93 -1.24
N THR A 157 -7.21 1.20 -1.81
CA THR A 157 -8.11 0.24 -1.16
C THR A 157 -8.15 -1.06 -1.96
N ILE A 158 -8.56 -2.17 -1.36
CA ILE A 158 -8.77 -3.41 -2.15
C ILE A 158 -9.85 -3.26 -3.22
N THR A 159 -10.82 -2.38 -2.99
CA THR A 159 -11.88 -2.11 -3.96
C THR A 159 -11.39 -1.47 -5.26
N SER A 160 -10.17 -0.91 -5.25
CA SER A 160 -9.48 -0.38 -6.42
C SER A 160 -8.76 -1.46 -7.23
N HIS A 161 -8.78 -2.72 -6.79
CA HIS A 161 -8.02 -3.81 -7.40
C HIS A 161 -8.92 -4.82 -8.10
N GLN A 162 -8.41 -5.36 -9.20
CA GLN A 162 -9.11 -6.42 -9.92
C GLN A 162 -8.86 -7.75 -9.22
N MET A 163 -9.88 -8.24 -8.53
CA MET A 163 -9.89 -9.59 -7.93
C MET A 163 -10.35 -10.62 -8.95
N ALA A 164 -10.14 -11.90 -8.66
CA ALA A 164 -10.52 -13.00 -9.52
C ALA A 164 -11.02 -14.19 -8.69
N LEU A 165 -12.01 -14.90 -9.23
CA LEU A 165 -12.41 -16.22 -8.76
C LEU A 165 -11.93 -17.27 -9.77
N VAL A 166 -11.05 -18.15 -9.34
CA VAL A 166 -10.50 -19.25 -10.13
C VAL A 166 -11.36 -20.50 -9.90
N LEU A 167 -11.84 -21.08 -10.99
CA LEU A 167 -12.77 -22.20 -10.99
C LEU A 167 -12.23 -23.36 -11.83
N GLY A 168 -12.24 -24.55 -11.24
CA GLY A 168 -11.93 -25.81 -11.91
C GLY A 168 -12.82 -26.93 -11.38
N ILE A 169 -12.66 -28.14 -11.93
CA ILE A 169 -13.40 -29.31 -11.42
C ILE A 169 -12.99 -29.56 -9.97
N ASN A 170 -13.94 -29.46 -9.04
CA ASN A 170 -13.73 -29.57 -7.59
C ASN A 170 -12.68 -28.59 -7.03
N PHE A 171 -12.42 -27.49 -7.76
CA PHE A 171 -11.42 -26.51 -7.38
C PHE A 171 -12.04 -25.11 -7.40
N LYS A 172 -11.87 -24.38 -6.30
CA LYS A 172 -12.26 -22.99 -6.16
C LYS A 172 -11.19 -22.27 -5.35
N ALA A 173 -10.69 -21.16 -5.87
CA ALA A 173 -9.77 -20.30 -5.17
C ALA A 173 -9.97 -18.84 -5.58
N ASN A 174 -9.68 -17.93 -4.68
CA ASN A 174 -9.54 -16.52 -4.96
C ASN A 174 -8.18 -16.26 -5.62
N GLY A 175 -8.09 -15.15 -6.32
CA GLY A 175 -6.86 -14.64 -6.91
C GLY A 175 -6.95 -13.15 -7.11
N VAL A 176 -5.83 -12.57 -7.50
CA VAL A 176 -5.74 -11.12 -7.77
C VAL A 176 -4.86 -10.88 -8.98
N PHE A 177 -5.24 -9.90 -9.79
CA PHE A 177 -4.45 -9.49 -10.93
C PHE A 177 -3.20 -8.73 -10.46
N ILE A 178 -2.02 -9.17 -10.91
CA ILE A 178 -0.73 -8.50 -10.68
C ILE A 178 -0.25 -7.74 -11.91
N THR A 179 -0.80 -8.07 -13.08
CA THR A 179 -0.76 -7.28 -14.32
C THR A 179 -2.13 -7.39 -15.01
N GLU A 180 -2.33 -6.78 -16.18
CA GLU A 180 -3.60 -6.91 -16.92
C GLU A 180 -3.89 -8.35 -17.40
N ASN A 181 -2.85 -9.18 -17.58
CA ASN A 181 -2.97 -10.52 -18.16
C ASN A 181 -2.49 -11.64 -17.22
N PHE A 182 -2.03 -11.30 -16.01
CA PHE A 182 -1.55 -12.28 -15.04
C PHE A 182 -2.28 -12.16 -13.71
N ILE A 183 -2.77 -13.30 -13.25
CA ILE A 183 -3.39 -13.48 -11.93
C ILE A 183 -2.47 -14.36 -11.10
N ILE A 184 -2.39 -14.06 -9.81
CA ILE A 184 -1.71 -14.89 -8.83
C ILE A 184 -2.71 -15.53 -7.87
N THR A 185 -2.47 -16.80 -7.53
CA THR A 185 -3.33 -17.62 -6.68
C THR A 185 -2.52 -18.81 -6.11
N ILE A 186 -3.18 -19.82 -5.53
CA ILE A 186 -2.57 -21.04 -4.98
C ILE A 186 -2.30 -22.10 -6.06
N ALA A 187 -1.31 -22.96 -5.84
CA ALA A 187 -1.00 -24.10 -6.72
C ALA A 187 -1.71 -25.39 -6.29
N ARG A 188 -1.99 -25.51 -4.99
CA ARG A 188 -2.57 -26.70 -4.39
C ARG A 188 -3.94 -27.02 -4.93
N GLY A 189 -4.12 -28.28 -5.32
CA GLY A 189 -5.38 -28.77 -5.88
C GLY A 189 -5.76 -28.16 -7.24
N MET A 190 -4.92 -27.28 -7.81
CA MET A 190 -5.22 -26.62 -9.07
C MET A 190 -5.16 -27.64 -10.23
N PRO A 191 -6.25 -27.81 -11.00
CA PRO A 191 -6.27 -28.68 -12.16
C PRO A 191 -5.54 -28.02 -13.35
N GLU A 192 -5.31 -28.78 -14.42
CA GLU A 192 -4.68 -28.27 -15.64
C GLU A 192 -5.53 -27.21 -16.34
N ASN A 193 -6.85 -27.41 -16.34
CA ASN A 193 -7.81 -26.51 -16.96
C ASN A 193 -8.62 -25.79 -15.89
N VAL A 194 -8.47 -24.48 -15.85
CA VAL A 194 -9.22 -23.58 -14.97
C VAL A 194 -9.80 -22.42 -15.78
N ASN A 195 -10.91 -21.89 -15.30
CA ASN A 195 -11.48 -20.63 -15.77
C ASN A 195 -11.36 -19.58 -14.67
N VAL A 196 -11.37 -18.32 -15.06
CA VAL A 196 -11.35 -17.19 -14.14
C VAL A 196 -12.58 -16.33 -14.36
N ILE A 197 -13.25 -15.96 -13.27
CA ILE A 197 -14.24 -14.89 -13.26
C ILE A 197 -13.57 -13.65 -12.66
N PRO A 198 -13.30 -12.61 -13.44
CA PRO A 198 -12.89 -11.32 -12.89
C PRO A 198 -13.99 -10.77 -11.98
N LEU A 199 -13.64 -10.29 -10.79
CA LEU A 199 -14.57 -9.70 -9.83
C LEU A 199 -14.39 -8.18 -9.78
N GLY A 200 -15.33 -7.42 -10.35
CA GLY A 200 -15.36 -5.96 -10.30
C GLY A 200 -16.42 -5.46 -9.31
N ILE A 201 -16.12 -4.39 -8.56
CA ILE A 201 -16.82 -4.10 -7.29
C ILE A 201 -18.08 -3.23 -7.42
N ASN A 202 -18.44 -2.70 -8.60
CA ASN A 202 -19.55 -1.73 -8.67
C ASN A 202 -20.59 -1.91 -9.81
N ASN A 203 -20.63 -3.04 -10.52
CA ASN A 203 -21.76 -3.28 -11.44
C ASN A 203 -22.69 -4.39 -10.91
N THR A 204 -23.83 -3.94 -10.42
CA THR A 204 -25.02 -4.76 -10.28
C THR A 204 -25.29 -5.45 -11.63
N SER A 205 -25.33 -6.79 -11.63
CA SER A 205 -25.84 -7.62 -12.73
C SER A 205 -24.90 -8.11 -13.85
N THR A 206 -23.59 -8.26 -13.65
CA THR A 206 -22.85 -9.26 -14.47
C THR A 206 -21.76 -9.95 -13.65
N MET A 207 -22.06 -11.17 -13.20
CA MET A 207 -21.00 -12.18 -13.06
C MET A 207 -20.36 -12.26 -14.44
N TYR A 208 -19.12 -11.80 -14.60
CA TYR A 208 -18.47 -11.84 -15.91
C TYR A 208 -18.43 -13.29 -16.39
N HIS A 209 -18.59 -13.48 -17.70
CA HIS A 209 -18.44 -14.80 -18.28
C HIS A 209 -17.05 -15.34 -17.90
N PRO A 210 -16.96 -16.60 -17.45
CA PRO A 210 -15.68 -17.22 -17.16
C PRO A 210 -14.74 -17.08 -18.36
N VAL A 211 -13.54 -16.56 -18.10
CA VAL A 211 -12.46 -16.44 -19.07
C VAL A 211 -11.58 -17.67 -18.95
N ALA A 212 -11.30 -18.32 -20.07
CA ALA A 212 -10.38 -19.45 -20.10
C ALA A 212 -8.96 -18.98 -19.76
N VAL A 213 -8.26 -19.74 -18.93
CA VAL A 213 -6.84 -19.55 -18.66
C VAL A 213 -6.03 -20.12 -19.82
N GLU A 214 -5.13 -19.33 -20.38
CA GLU A 214 -4.26 -19.77 -21.49
C GLU A 214 -3.15 -20.69 -20.98
N SER A 215 -2.61 -20.40 -19.80
CA SER A 215 -1.51 -21.17 -19.22
C SER A 215 -1.49 -21.06 -17.70
N VAL A 216 -1.15 -22.16 -17.05
CA VAL A 216 -1.00 -22.29 -15.60
C VAL A 216 0.48 -22.53 -15.28
N PHE A 217 1.06 -21.68 -14.44
CA PHE A 217 2.45 -21.80 -14.00
C PHE A 217 2.50 -22.00 -12.48
N LYS A 218 2.62 -23.26 -12.05
CA LYS A 218 2.87 -23.58 -10.63
C LYS A 218 4.34 -23.30 -10.31
N HIS A 219 4.64 -22.89 -9.07
CA HIS A 219 6.03 -22.73 -8.65
C HIS A 219 6.81 -24.05 -8.86
N PRO A 220 8.01 -24.03 -9.45
CA PRO A 220 8.73 -25.26 -9.82
C PRO A 220 9.16 -26.11 -8.62
N GLN A 221 9.27 -25.49 -7.44
CA GLN A 221 9.56 -26.18 -6.17
C GLN A 221 8.28 -26.53 -5.38
N TYR A 222 7.10 -26.40 -5.98
CA TYR A 222 5.85 -26.88 -5.38
C TYR A 222 5.75 -28.39 -5.56
N SER A 223 5.68 -29.14 -4.46
CA SER A 223 5.67 -30.62 -4.47
C SER A 223 4.34 -31.25 -4.03
N GLY A 224 3.25 -30.48 -4.00
CA GLY A 224 1.94 -30.96 -3.52
C GLY A 224 1.74 -30.81 -2.01
N ASP A 225 2.75 -30.31 -1.31
CA ASP A 225 2.72 -29.92 0.09
C ASP A 225 2.22 -28.47 0.28
N ASN A 226 2.42 -27.91 1.48
CA ASN A 226 2.03 -26.52 1.79
C ASN A 226 3.12 -25.50 1.44
N ASN A 227 4.29 -25.97 1.00
CA ASN A 227 5.44 -25.12 0.69
C ASN A 227 5.38 -24.64 -0.75
N ASN A 228 5.76 -23.38 -1.00
CA ASN A 228 5.71 -22.76 -2.33
C ASN A 228 4.32 -22.88 -2.99
N ASP A 229 3.24 -22.85 -2.20
CA ASP A 229 1.88 -22.98 -2.68
C ASP A 229 1.41 -21.69 -3.36
N ILE A 230 1.87 -21.51 -4.60
CA ILE A 230 1.65 -20.33 -5.42
C ILE A 230 1.68 -20.69 -6.90
N ALA A 231 0.75 -20.11 -7.65
CA ALA A 231 0.65 -20.27 -9.09
C ALA A 231 0.33 -18.93 -9.77
N LEU A 232 0.78 -18.80 -11.02
CA LEU A 232 0.44 -17.72 -11.93
C LEU A 232 -0.45 -18.24 -13.04
N LEU A 233 -1.48 -17.48 -13.38
CA LEU A 233 -2.39 -17.78 -14.48
C LEU A 233 -2.25 -16.69 -15.54
N LYS A 234 -1.95 -17.09 -16.77
CA LYS A 234 -2.01 -16.20 -17.92
C LYS A 234 -3.42 -16.23 -18.50
N VAL A 235 -4.02 -15.06 -18.65
CA VAL A 235 -5.34 -14.88 -19.23
C VAL A 235 -5.28 -13.89 -20.38
N LYS A 236 -6.19 -14.08 -21.34
CA LYS A 236 -6.43 -13.10 -22.41
C LYS A 236 -7.83 -12.54 -22.24
N LEU A 237 -7.89 -11.33 -21.69
CA LEU A 237 -9.16 -10.65 -21.48
C LEU A 237 -9.73 -10.13 -22.81
N PRO A 238 -11.05 -10.27 -23.02
CA PRO A 238 -11.74 -9.58 -24.11
C PRO A 238 -11.54 -8.07 -24.02
N GLU A 239 -11.53 -7.39 -25.16
CA GLU A 239 -11.29 -5.94 -25.25
C GLU A 239 -12.25 -5.11 -24.39
N ALA A 240 -13.52 -5.51 -24.32
CA ALA A 240 -14.52 -4.89 -23.45
C ALA A 240 -14.15 -4.96 -21.97
N MET A 241 -13.47 -6.03 -21.52
CA MET A 241 -13.01 -6.14 -20.13
C MET A 241 -11.71 -5.37 -19.87
N ARG A 242 -10.85 -5.19 -20.88
CA ARG A 242 -9.61 -4.42 -20.74
C ARG A 242 -9.86 -2.94 -20.41
N ASN A 243 -10.98 -2.40 -20.88
CA ASN A 243 -11.38 -1.02 -20.58
C ASN A 243 -11.62 -0.77 -19.07
N TYR A 244 -11.92 -1.79 -18.25
CA TYR A 244 -12.06 -1.60 -16.80
C TYR A 244 -10.75 -1.23 -16.08
N PHE A 245 -9.58 -1.65 -16.61
CA PHE A 245 -8.29 -1.18 -16.09
C PHE A 245 -8.05 0.32 -16.37
N THR A 246 -8.81 0.89 -17.31
CA THR A 246 -8.81 2.31 -17.65
C THR A 246 -9.81 3.14 -16.82
N GLU A 247 -10.80 2.48 -16.17
CA GLU A 247 -11.81 3.10 -15.31
C GLU A 247 -11.36 3.27 -13.84
N GLY A 248 -10.08 3.02 -13.55
CA GLY A 248 -9.49 3.24 -12.22
C GLY A 248 -9.27 1.97 -11.41
N ILE A 249 -9.71 0.80 -11.89
CA ILE A 249 -9.30 -0.49 -11.33
C ILE A 249 -7.87 -0.80 -11.80
N LYS A 250 -7.00 -1.25 -10.91
CA LYS A 250 -5.60 -1.53 -11.22
C LYS A 250 -5.15 -2.91 -10.72
N PRO A 251 -4.12 -3.50 -11.33
CA PRO A 251 -3.46 -4.65 -10.73
C PRO A 251 -2.86 -4.29 -9.36
N ILE A 252 -2.81 -5.26 -8.45
CA ILE A 252 -2.23 -5.06 -7.12
C ILE A 252 -0.72 -4.90 -7.20
N CYS A 253 -0.20 -4.00 -6.37
CA CYS A 253 1.23 -3.72 -6.35
C CYS A 253 2.02 -4.81 -5.64
N MET A 254 3.26 -5.03 -6.08
CA MET A 254 4.21 -5.94 -5.45
C MET A 254 5.53 -5.21 -5.21
N LEU A 255 6.18 -5.47 -4.08
CA LEU A 255 7.44 -4.82 -3.74
C LEU A 255 8.62 -5.45 -4.49
N LEU A 256 9.38 -4.63 -5.21
CA LEU A 256 10.50 -5.09 -6.04
C LEU A 256 11.75 -5.43 -5.21
N LYS A 257 12.16 -4.55 -4.30
CA LYS A 257 13.46 -4.63 -3.62
C LYS A 257 13.37 -5.34 -2.27
N LYS A 258 14.33 -6.22 -1.98
CA LYS A 258 14.45 -6.94 -0.70
C LYS A 258 14.44 -6.00 0.52
N SER A 259 15.09 -4.84 0.46
CA SER A 259 15.09 -3.86 1.56
C SER A 259 13.69 -3.33 1.88
N HIS A 260 12.87 -3.05 0.85
CA HIS A 260 11.50 -2.61 1.05
C HIS A 260 10.60 -3.75 1.54
N GLN A 261 10.85 -4.98 1.08
CA GLN A 261 10.13 -6.17 1.54
C GLN A 261 10.37 -6.41 3.04
N LEU A 262 11.62 -6.34 3.50
CA LEU A 262 11.98 -6.48 4.92
C LEU A 262 11.34 -5.40 5.79
N SER A 263 11.36 -4.14 5.33
CA SER A 263 10.71 -3.02 6.03
C SER A 263 9.18 -3.16 6.10
N ALA A 264 8.56 -3.71 5.05
CA ALA A 264 7.14 -3.96 5.01
C ALA A 264 6.70 -5.08 5.96
N GLU A 265 7.54 -6.11 6.12
CA GLU A 265 7.31 -7.25 7.01
C GLU A 265 7.47 -6.88 8.50
N SER A 266 8.39 -5.97 8.82
CA SER A 266 8.70 -5.58 10.20
C SER A 266 7.69 -4.60 10.82
N SER A 267 6.67 -4.16 10.09
CA SER A 267 5.74 -3.13 10.57
C SER A 267 4.29 -3.48 10.24
N PRO A 268 3.31 -3.18 11.10
CA PRO A 268 1.88 -3.13 10.73
C PRO A 268 1.56 -1.84 9.94
N PRO A 269 0.34 -1.67 9.39
CA PRO A 269 -0.81 -2.59 9.43
C PRO A 269 -0.84 -3.57 8.24
N PHE A 270 -1.43 -4.73 8.51
CA PHE A 270 -1.79 -5.76 7.51
C PHE A 270 -3.31 -5.88 7.48
N ALA A 271 -3.85 -6.28 6.34
CA ALA A 271 -5.28 -6.48 6.19
C ALA A 271 -5.58 -7.72 5.33
N ARG A 272 -6.54 -8.50 5.79
CA ARG A 272 -7.16 -9.58 5.03
C ARG A 272 -8.26 -9.01 4.16
N PHE A 273 -8.38 -9.52 2.95
CA PHE A 273 -9.41 -9.11 2.01
C PHE A 273 -10.32 -10.28 1.67
N VAL A 274 -11.51 -10.28 2.26
CA VAL A 274 -12.42 -11.41 2.22
C VAL A 274 -13.57 -11.12 1.25
N PRO A 275 -13.80 -11.93 0.21
CA PRO A 275 -14.98 -11.80 -0.63
C PRO A 275 -16.20 -12.37 0.10
N GLU A 276 -17.17 -11.50 0.40
CA GLU A 276 -18.41 -11.82 1.11
C GLU A 276 -19.61 -11.60 0.18
N GLN A 277 -20.59 -12.51 0.24
CA GLN A 277 -21.82 -12.38 -0.53
C GLN A 277 -22.81 -11.48 0.21
N HIS A 278 -23.18 -10.36 -0.43
CA HIS A 278 -24.23 -9.45 0.02
C HIS A 278 -25.37 -9.44 -0.99
N GLY A 279 -26.39 -10.27 -0.75
CA GLY A 279 -27.50 -10.46 -1.68
C GLY A 279 -27.04 -11.04 -3.02
N ASN A 280 -27.26 -10.30 -4.11
CA ASN A 280 -26.84 -10.68 -5.47
C ASN A 280 -25.46 -10.10 -5.86
N THR A 281 -24.75 -9.49 -4.93
CA THR A 281 -23.43 -8.89 -5.16
C THR A 281 -22.37 -9.55 -4.29
N ILE A 282 -21.14 -9.63 -4.81
CA ILE A 282 -19.97 -10.04 -4.03
C ILE A 282 -19.20 -8.76 -3.70
N LEU A 283 -19.02 -8.48 -2.40
CA LEU A 283 -18.25 -7.35 -1.90
C LEU A 283 -17.00 -7.88 -1.23
N THR A 284 -15.88 -7.19 -1.39
CA THR A 284 -14.65 -7.53 -0.65
C THR A 284 -14.57 -6.67 0.60
N THR A 285 -14.58 -7.32 1.76
CA THR A 285 -14.42 -6.68 3.07
C THR A 285 -12.96 -6.66 3.48
N GLU A 286 -12.57 -5.62 4.21
CA GLU A 286 -11.21 -5.44 4.73
C GLU A 286 -11.21 -5.70 6.23
N HIS A 287 -10.39 -6.65 6.67
CA HIS A 287 -10.25 -7.01 8.09
C HIS A 287 -8.79 -6.76 8.51
N SER A 288 -8.58 -5.82 9.42
CA SER A 288 -7.24 -5.55 9.96
C SER A 288 -6.73 -6.73 10.77
N VAL A 289 -5.47 -7.11 10.56
CA VAL A 289 -4.87 -8.26 11.22
C VAL A 289 -3.42 -8.01 11.62
N GLU A 290 -2.94 -8.86 12.52
CA GLU A 290 -1.54 -8.94 12.93
C GLU A 290 -0.94 -10.28 12.51
N LEU A 291 0.36 -10.27 12.21
CA LEU A 291 1.11 -11.49 11.93
C LEU A 291 1.50 -12.18 13.23
N ILE A 292 1.34 -13.50 13.27
CA ILE A 292 1.84 -14.36 14.35
C ILE A 292 3.30 -14.71 14.05
N SER A 293 4.14 -14.75 15.08
CA SER A 293 5.54 -15.19 14.93
C SER A 293 5.62 -16.64 14.41
N PRO A 294 6.65 -16.99 13.62
CA PRO A 294 6.80 -18.36 13.12
C PRO A 294 6.82 -19.42 14.22
N GLU A 295 7.44 -19.12 15.37
CA GLU A 295 7.51 -20.03 16.53
C GLU A 295 6.14 -20.30 17.15
N GLU A 296 5.34 -19.25 17.32
CA GLU A 296 3.99 -19.39 17.88
C GLU A 296 3.06 -20.08 16.87
N CYS A 297 3.19 -19.75 15.60
CA CYS A 297 2.46 -20.41 14.54
C CYS A 297 2.77 -21.92 14.48
N ALA A 298 4.06 -22.29 14.50
CA ALA A 298 4.52 -23.68 14.51
C ALA A 298 3.90 -24.49 15.67
N LYS A 299 3.80 -23.89 16.87
CA LYS A 299 3.12 -24.50 18.02
C LYS A 299 1.64 -24.74 17.75
N GLN A 300 0.94 -23.74 17.20
CA GLN A 300 -0.50 -23.81 16.95
C GLN A 300 -0.88 -24.77 15.82
N ILE A 301 -0.01 -24.93 14.81
CA ILE A 301 -0.25 -25.88 13.71
C ILE A 301 0.34 -27.28 13.98
N HIS A 302 1.04 -27.47 15.09
CA HIS A 302 1.78 -28.70 15.42
C HIS A 302 2.71 -29.16 14.29
N GLY A 303 3.44 -28.21 13.70
CA GLY A 303 4.26 -28.44 12.51
C GLY A 303 5.34 -27.39 12.32
N THR A 304 5.98 -27.39 11.15
CA THR A 304 7.00 -26.40 10.78
C THR A 304 6.41 -25.30 9.91
N ILE A 305 6.95 -24.09 10.06
CA ILE A 305 6.64 -22.93 9.21
C ILE A 305 7.92 -22.53 8.50
N GLU A 306 7.84 -22.50 7.17
CA GLU A 306 8.95 -22.11 6.31
C GLU A 306 9.06 -20.58 6.18
N GLN A 307 10.22 -20.07 5.75
CA GLN A 307 10.46 -18.62 5.62
C GLN A 307 9.60 -17.93 4.55
N ASN A 308 9.01 -18.72 3.64
CA ASN A 308 8.05 -18.30 2.64
C ASN A 308 6.60 -18.45 3.10
N GLN A 309 6.36 -18.66 4.38
CA GLN A 309 5.02 -18.72 4.97
C GLN A 309 4.84 -17.61 6.01
N LEU A 310 3.60 -17.14 6.13
CA LEU A 310 3.17 -16.12 7.08
C LEU A 310 1.94 -16.64 7.81
N CYS A 311 1.79 -16.27 9.08
CA CYS A 311 0.67 -16.72 9.89
C CYS A 311 -0.14 -15.55 10.39
N VAL A 312 -1.46 -15.70 10.38
CA VAL A 312 -2.42 -14.73 10.91
C VAL A 312 -3.37 -15.46 11.84
N ALA A 313 -3.68 -14.87 12.99
CA ALA A 313 -4.66 -15.44 13.91
C ALA A 313 -6.03 -15.56 13.24
N HIS A 314 -6.71 -16.68 13.48
CA HIS A 314 -8.07 -16.85 13.03
C HIS A 314 -8.98 -15.89 13.82
N SER A 315 -9.54 -14.90 13.15
CA SER A 315 -10.60 -14.05 13.71
C SER A 315 -11.90 -14.84 13.78
N THR A 316 -12.56 -14.85 14.94
CA THR A 316 -13.79 -15.61 15.19
C THR A 316 -14.88 -15.29 14.17
N GLY A 317 -15.13 -16.23 13.26
CA GLY A 317 -16.20 -16.17 12.27
C GLY A 317 -16.33 -17.55 11.61
N ILE A 318 -17.55 -18.06 11.46
CA ILE A 318 -17.79 -19.33 10.78
C ILE A 318 -17.72 -19.04 9.27
N ILE A 319 -16.51 -18.92 8.74
CA ILE A 319 -16.28 -18.90 7.30
C ILE A 319 -15.76 -20.29 6.93
N ASN A 320 -16.36 -20.90 5.91
CA ASN A 320 -15.89 -22.17 5.39
C ASN A 320 -14.43 -21.99 4.91
N PRO A 321 -13.44 -22.70 5.48
CA PRO A 321 -12.03 -22.51 5.10
C PRO A 321 -11.77 -22.68 3.60
N ASN A 322 -12.56 -23.53 2.93
CA ASN A 322 -12.45 -23.78 1.50
C ASN A 322 -12.90 -22.59 0.63
N GLU A 323 -13.68 -21.65 1.18
CA GLU A 323 -14.11 -20.43 0.47
C GLU A 323 -13.04 -19.33 0.52
N LEU A 324 -12.06 -19.48 1.42
CA LEU A 324 -10.97 -18.53 1.62
C LEU A 324 -9.69 -18.93 0.89
N ASN A 325 -9.64 -20.09 0.23
CA ASN A 325 -8.48 -20.49 -0.56
C ASN A 325 -8.06 -19.35 -1.50
N GLY A 326 -6.79 -18.97 -1.50
CA GLY A 326 -6.29 -17.87 -2.32
C GLY A 326 -6.69 -16.46 -1.86
N GLU A 327 -7.30 -16.31 -0.67
CA GLU A 327 -7.61 -15.00 -0.07
C GLU A 327 -6.34 -14.13 -0.01
N VAL A 328 -6.50 -12.83 -0.27
CA VAL A 328 -5.36 -11.92 -0.34
C VAL A 328 -5.10 -11.29 1.02
N LEU A 329 -3.85 -11.39 1.45
CA LEU A 329 -3.29 -10.61 2.55
C LEU A 329 -2.56 -9.39 1.96
N GLY A 330 -3.05 -8.20 2.30
CA GLY A 330 -2.49 -6.92 1.89
C GLY A 330 -1.62 -6.28 2.96
N LYS A 331 -0.64 -5.52 2.48
CA LYS A 331 0.14 -4.57 3.27
C LYS A 331 -0.23 -3.15 2.86
N MET A 332 -0.68 -2.35 3.82
CA MET A 332 -0.91 -0.92 3.60
C MET A 332 0.40 -0.17 3.71
N LEU A 333 0.76 0.59 2.67
CA LEU A 333 2.00 1.34 2.59
C LEU A 333 1.74 2.81 2.30
N MET A 334 2.47 3.68 2.98
CA MET A 334 2.55 5.09 2.63
C MET A 334 3.80 5.32 1.79
N TYR A 335 3.63 5.54 0.49
CA TYR A 335 4.73 5.84 -0.41
C TYR A 335 4.43 7.07 -1.26
N SER A 336 5.39 8.01 -1.29
CA SER A 336 5.23 9.29 -1.97
C SER A 336 3.96 10.05 -1.53
N ALA A 337 3.64 9.98 -0.24
CA ALA A 337 2.43 10.58 0.37
C ALA A 337 1.10 10.09 -0.21
N LYS A 338 1.09 8.89 -0.79
CA LYS A 338 -0.10 8.17 -1.24
C LYS A 338 -0.19 6.84 -0.50
N LYS A 339 -1.41 6.43 -0.14
CA LYS A 339 -1.68 5.08 0.37
C LYS A 339 -1.66 4.09 -0.80
N TRP A 340 -0.99 2.97 -0.59
CA TRP A 340 -0.92 1.87 -1.53
C TRP A 340 -1.25 0.57 -0.81
N VAL A 341 -1.87 -0.34 -1.55
CA VAL A 341 -2.01 -1.73 -1.12
C VAL A 341 -1.00 -2.56 -1.88
N ALA A 342 -0.08 -3.19 -1.15
CA ALA A 342 0.83 -4.17 -1.71
C ALA A 342 0.34 -5.58 -1.39
N LEU A 343 0.41 -6.48 -2.36
CA LEU A 343 0.21 -7.90 -2.16
C LEU A 343 1.31 -8.44 -1.24
N PHE A 344 0.91 -8.98 -0.11
CA PHE A 344 1.81 -9.47 0.92
C PHE A 344 1.77 -10.99 1.04
N GLY A 345 0.57 -11.57 1.01
CA GLY A 345 0.38 -13.01 1.07
C GLY A 345 -0.87 -13.51 0.35
N ILE A 346 -0.91 -14.82 0.12
CA ILE A 346 -2.07 -15.53 -0.47
C ILE A 346 -2.40 -16.71 0.44
N LEU A 347 -3.66 -16.83 0.88
CA LEU A 347 -4.05 -17.86 1.83
C LEU A 347 -3.89 -19.24 1.21
N SER A 348 -3.00 -20.03 1.80
CA SER A 348 -2.67 -21.37 1.32
C SER A 348 -3.53 -22.41 2.04
N TYR A 349 -3.55 -22.39 3.38
CA TYR A 349 -4.37 -23.29 4.18
C TYR A 349 -4.70 -22.68 5.54
N SER A 350 -5.68 -23.28 6.21
CA SER A 350 -6.10 -22.85 7.54
C SER A 350 -6.18 -24.04 8.49
N THR A 351 -5.85 -23.81 9.76
CA THR A 351 -6.19 -24.70 10.87
C THR A 351 -7.33 -24.07 11.68
N SER A 352 -7.74 -24.71 12.78
CA SER A 352 -8.79 -24.17 13.65
C SER A 352 -8.45 -22.77 14.21
N ASN A 353 -7.17 -22.46 14.39
CA ASN A 353 -6.73 -21.25 15.11
C ASN A 353 -5.89 -20.28 14.25
N VAL A 354 -5.36 -20.74 13.10
CA VAL A 354 -4.40 -19.96 12.32
C VAL A 354 -4.69 -20.09 10.83
N HIS A 355 -4.56 -18.96 10.13
CA HIS A 355 -4.48 -18.90 8.68
C HIS A 355 -3.02 -18.81 8.24
N VAL A 356 -2.59 -19.72 7.37
CA VAL A 356 -1.21 -19.76 6.85
C VAL A 356 -1.21 -19.32 5.39
N TYR A 357 -0.51 -18.22 5.13
CA TYR A 357 -0.37 -17.59 3.83
C TYR A 357 0.99 -17.91 3.22
N THR A 358 1.04 -18.07 1.90
CA THR A 358 2.29 -18.00 1.16
C THR A 358 2.78 -16.54 1.14
N ASN A 359 4.00 -16.29 1.60
CA ASN A 359 4.68 -14.98 1.56
C ASN A 359 5.08 -14.65 0.13
N VAL A 360 4.27 -13.84 -0.56
CA VAL A 360 4.47 -13.54 -1.98
C VAL A 360 5.82 -12.85 -2.23
N MET A 361 6.33 -12.09 -1.26
CA MET A 361 7.61 -11.37 -1.42
C MET A 361 8.79 -12.33 -1.63
N ARG A 362 8.76 -13.53 -1.03
CA ARG A 362 9.79 -14.57 -1.23
C ARG A 362 9.81 -15.16 -2.65
N HIS A 363 8.77 -14.90 -3.43
CA HIS A 363 8.61 -15.40 -4.80
C HIS A 363 8.76 -14.31 -5.87
N THR A 364 9.18 -13.10 -5.50
CA THR A 364 9.24 -11.93 -6.40
C THR A 364 10.07 -12.22 -7.66
N ASP A 365 11.24 -12.84 -7.52
CA ASP A 365 12.13 -13.13 -8.64
C ASP A 365 11.50 -14.16 -9.61
N TRP A 366 10.91 -15.24 -9.07
CA TRP A 366 10.21 -16.25 -9.88
C TRP A 366 9.00 -15.64 -10.61
N ILE A 367 8.23 -14.79 -9.94
CA ILE A 367 7.07 -14.11 -10.53
C ILE A 367 7.52 -13.21 -11.68
N ALA A 368 8.56 -12.39 -11.45
CA ALA A 368 9.11 -11.50 -12.46
C ALA A 368 9.59 -12.26 -13.70
N GLN A 369 10.35 -13.34 -13.50
CA GLN A 369 10.88 -14.17 -14.59
C GLN A 369 9.77 -14.88 -15.37
N THR A 370 8.78 -15.42 -14.68
CA THR A 370 7.65 -16.13 -15.30
C THR A 370 6.82 -15.17 -16.16
N VAL A 371 6.49 -13.99 -15.64
CA VAL A 371 5.76 -12.98 -16.40
C VAL A 371 6.58 -12.52 -17.60
N ALA A 372 7.84 -12.10 -17.40
CA ALA A 372 8.68 -11.60 -18.48
C ALA A 372 8.90 -12.59 -19.63
N SER A 373 8.96 -13.89 -19.32
CA SER A 373 9.15 -14.95 -20.32
C SER A 373 7.87 -15.31 -21.09
N ASN A 374 6.72 -14.76 -20.68
CA ASN A 374 5.40 -15.14 -21.20
C ASN A 374 4.51 -13.91 -21.47
N LEU A 375 5.08 -12.72 -21.64
CA LEU A 375 4.35 -11.51 -22.05
C LEU A 375 3.84 -11.60 -23.49
#